data_AF-A0AAN9B6Q5-F1
#
_entry.id   AF-A0AAN9B6Q5-F1
#
_cell.length_a   1.000
_cell.length_b   1.000
_cell.length_c   1.000
_cell.angle_alpha   90.00
_cell.angle_beta   90.00
_cell.angle_gamma   90.00
#
_symmetry.space_group_name_H-M   'P 1'
#
loop_
_entity.id
_entity.type
_entity.pdbx_description
1 polymer ?
#
loop_
_entity_poly.entity_id
_entity_poly.type
_entity_poly.pdbx_seq_one_letter_code
_entity_poly.pdbx_strand_id
1 'polypeptide(L)'
;MPPKKPAAKPAAKPAAKPGAAKAPAKKPAAKAGAAPAKAEPVPEKPKALPENEIGLKQINVVLGDTEGKIKESGRWPIVVDEAGRVMVFLQHRDCNSINALDSHDMAPEMIRKGLLGAIRYGKPFVINLVEMGDIGIVEDRFNEIMPDLFNLVLSKKILEEDVYMKLVRPNDDEDYKCPFGVGEAFIFLFVSENQELSETTKGRTIIYRIA
;
A
#
# COMPACT_ATOMS: atom_id res chain seq x y z
N MET A 1 -50.94 24.75 -23.47
CA MET A 1 -50.66 24.87 -24.92
C MET A 1 -49.26 24.31 -25.20
N PRO A 2 -49.14 23.23 -25.98
CA PRO A 2 -47.86 22.74 -26.48
C PRO A 2 -47.53 23.35 -27.86
N PRO A 3 -46.25 23.60 -28.19
CA PRO A 3 -45.80 23.66 -29.58
C PRO A 3 -45.09 22.36 -30.00
N LYS A 4 -45.39 21.98 -31.24
CA LYS A 4 -45.16 20.71 -31.94
C LYS A 4 -43.70 20.51 -32.42
N LYS A 5 -43.30 19.24 -32.55
CA LYS A 5 -42.24 18.75 -33.47
C LYS A 5 -42.61 18.98 -34.94
N PRO A 6 -41.61 19.11 -35.83
CA PRO A 6 -41.41 18.17 -36.95
C PRO A 6 -39.91 17.79 -37.12
N ALA A 7 -39.45 16.54 -37.25
CA ALA A 7 -39.58 15.49 -38.28
C ALA A 7 -38.63 15.60 -39.52
N ALA A 8 -37.66 14.65 -39.59
CA ALA A 8 -37.07 13.92 -40.75
C ALA A 8 -36.21 14.67 -41.82
N LYS A 9 -34.88 14.39 -41.94
CA LYS A 9 -34.13 13.40 -42.81
C LYS A 9 -33.88 13.92 -44.27
N PRO A 10 -33.03 13.28 -45.11
CA PRO A 10 -31.58 12.95 -45.00
C PRO A 10 -30.79 13.32 -46.30
N ALA A 11 -29.46 13.33 -46.29
CA ALA A 11 -28.63 13.28 -47.52
C ALA A 11 -27.18 12.91 -47.17
N ALA A 12 -26.35 12.22 -47.95
CA ALA A 12 -26.48 11.23 -49.01
C ALA A 12 -25.03 10.69 -49.21
N LYS A 13 -24.85 9.36 -49.34
CA LYS A 13 -23.62 8.75 -49.90
C LYS A 13 -23.74 8.79 -51.43
N PRO A 14 -22.60 8.90 -52.15
CA PRO A 14 -22.14 7.78 -53.02
C PRO A 14 -20.59 7.73 -53.07
N ALA A 15 -19.85 6.76 -53.59
CA ALA A 15 -19.98 5.39 -54.12
C ALA A 15 -18.52 4.88 -54.32
N ALA A 16 -18.34 3.58 -54.62
CA ALA A 16 -17.07 2.85 -54.56
C ALA A 16 -16.41 2.54 -55.93
N LYS A 17 -15.06 2.36 -55.89
CA LYS A 17 -14.18 1.40 -56.64
C LYS A 17 -14.10 1.48 -58.20
N PRO A 18 -13.20 0.74 -58.92
CA PRO A 18 -12.08 -0.16 -58.55
C PRO A 18 -10.75 0.07 -59.35
N GLY A 19 -9.67 -0.67 -59.04
CA GLY A 19 -8.54 -0.86 -59.96
C GLY A 19 -7.38 -1.66 -59.35
N ALA A 20 -7.10 -2.83 -59.90
CA ALA A 20 -6.16 -3.83 -59.38
C ALA A 20 -4.95 -4.06 -60.30
N ALA A 21 -3.88 -4.60 -59.68
CA ALA A 21 -2.98 -5.65 -60.19
C ALA A 21 -1.58 -5.32 -60.74
N LYS A 22 -0.59 -5.91 -60.02
CA LYS A 22 0.51 -6.80 -60.44
C LYS A 22 1.93 -6.25 -60.76
N ALA A 23 2.87 -6.89 -60.06
CA ALA A 23 4.35 -6.86 -60.12
C ALA A 23 4.94 -7.48 -61.42
N PRO A 24 6.28 -7.55 -61.60
CA PRO A 24 7.07 -8.67 -61.04
C PRO A 24 8.58 -8.44 -60.70
N ALA A 25 9.06 -9.23 -59.71
CA ALA A 25 10.32 -10.00 -59.58
C ALA A 25 11.73 -9.43 -59.92
N LYS A 26 12.68 -9.50 -58.96
CA LYS A 26 13.77 -10.54 -58.87
C LYS A 26 14.80 -10.24 -57.74
N LYS A 27 15.11 -11.27 -56.93
CA LYS A 27 16.32 -11.45 -56.08
C LYS A 27 17.48 -11.99 -56.97
N PRO A 28 18.80 -12.00 -56.59
CA PRO A 28 19.32 -12.67 -55.37
C PRO A 28 20.69 -12.22 -54.74
N ALA A 29 21.02 -12.88 -53.61
CA ALA A 29 22.33 -13.22 -52.99
C ALA A 29 23.19 -12.09 -52.37
N ALA A 30 23.45 -11.99 -51.05
CA ALA A 30 24.11 -12.88 -50.05
C ALA A 30 25.65 -12.71 -49.95
N LYS A 31 26.13 -12.13 -48.83
CA LYS A 31 27.22 -12.67 -47.96
C LYS A 31 27.60 -11.75 -46.78
N ALA A 32 27.86 -12.41 -45.64
CA ALA A 32 28.77 -12.07 -44.54
C ALA A 32 28.54 -10.72 -43.80
N GLY A 33 28.39 -10.62 -42.48
CA GLY A 33 28.86 -11.44 -41.38
C GLY A 33 29.35 -10.46 -40.31
N ALA A 34 28.66 -10.34 -39.18
CA ALA A 34 29.17 -9.68 -37.98
C ALA A 34 28.38 -10.18 -36.76
N ALA A 35 29.14 -10.56 -35.73
CA ALA A 35 28.75 -11.17 -34.47
C ALA A 35 27.73 -10.33 -33.66
N PRO A 36 26.98 -10.95 -32.73
CA PRO A 36 25.85 -10.33 -32.06
C PRO A 36 26.32 -9.18 -31.16
N ALA A 37 25.74 -8.00 -31.36
CA ALA A 37 25.85 -6.90 -30.41
C ALA A 37 25.26 -7.38 -29.07
N LYS A 38 26.10 -7.37 -28.04
CA LYS A 38 25.73 -7.61 -26.64
C LYS A 38 24.47 -6.80 -26.33
N ALA A 39 23.39 -7.50 -26.00
CA ALA A 39 22.26 -6.90 -25.33
C ALA A 39 22.78 -6.32 -24.00
N GLU A 40 22.71 -5.00 -23.88
CA GLU A 40 22.82 -4.34 -22.58
C GLU A 40 21.75 -4.97 -21.66
N PRO A 41 22.10 -5.40 -20.45
CA PRO A 41 21.13 -5.94 -19.52
C PRO A 41 20.16 -4.82 -19.18
N VAL A 42 18.91 -5.00 -19.62
CA VAL A 42 17.76 -4.22 -19.16
C VAL A 42 17.82 -4.21 -17.64
N PRO A 43 17.88 -3.05 -16.97
CA PRO A 43 17.93 -3.01 -15.52
C PRO A 43 16.73 -3.77 -15.00
N GLU A 44 17.03 -4.77 -14.19
CA GLU A 44 16.09 -5.71 -13.60
C GLU A 44 15.01 -4.91 -12.88
N LYS A 45 13.81 -4.90 -13.49
CA LYS A 45 12.59 -4.38 -12.86
C LYS A 45 12.54 -4.99 -11.45
N PRO A 46 12.49 -4.20 -10.37
CA PRO A 46 12.39 -4.74 -9.03
C PRO A 46 11.22 -5.72 -9.00
N LYS A 47 11.46 -6.95 -8.52
CA LYS A 47 10.45 -8.00 -8.35
C LYS A 47 9.13 -7.38 -7.91
N ALA A 48 8.14 -7.41 -8.80
CA ALA A 48 6.79 -6.98 -8.48
C ALA A 48 6.34 -7.75 -7.23
N LEU A 49 6.13 -7.00 -6.15
CA LEU A 49 5.66 -7.55 -4.90
C LEU A 49 4.28 -8.16 -5.10
N PRO A 50 3.91 -9.20 -4.33
CA PRO A 50 2.60 -9.80 -4.44
C PRO A 50 1.53 -8.76 -4.08
N GLU A 51 0.90 -8.17 -5.09
CA GLU A 51 -0.33 -7.42 -4.94
C GLU A 51 -1.45 -8.44 -4.78
N ASN A 52 -2.01 -8.53 -3.57
CA ASN A 52 -3.04 -9.49 -3.24
C ASN A 52 -4.42 -8.81 -3.28
N GLU A 53 -5.31 -9.25 -4.16
CA GLU A 53 -6.71 -8.85 -4.10
C GLU A 53 -7.44 -9.63 -3.00
N ILE A 54 -8.10 -8.92 -2.09
CA ILE A 54 -8.85 -9.50 -0.98
C ILE A 54 -10.20 -8.81 -0.81
N GLY A 55 -11.20 -9.53 -0.29
CA GLY A 55 -12.47 -8.94 0.10
C GLY A 55 -12.42 -8.25 1.46
N LEU A 56 -13.33 -7.31 1.72
CA LEU A 56 -13.40 -6.55 2.99
C LEU A 56 -13.38 -7.45 4.24
N LYS A 57 -14.05 -8.61 4.21
CA LYS A 57 -14.09 -9.53 5.37
C LYS A 57 -12.75 -10.24 5.63
N GLN A 58 -11.90 -10.37 4.61
CA GLN A 58 -10.59 -11.04 4.72
C GLN A 58 -9.55 -10.18 5.44
N ILE A 59 -9.85 -8.91 5.71
CA ILE A 59 -8.99 -8.04 6.53
C ILE A 59 -8.76 -8.66 7.91
N ASN A 60 -9.73 -9.38 8.46
CA ASN A 60 -9.56 -10.07 9.75
C ASN A 60 -8.48 -11.16 9.70
N VAL A 61 -8.34 -11.80 8.54
CA VAL A 61 -7.32 -12.82 8.30
C VAL A 61 -5.94 -12.16 8.25
N VAL A 62 -5.86 -10.96 7.65
CA VAL A 62 -4.64 -10.13 7.63
C VAL A 62 -4.30 -9.62 9.04
N LEU A 63 -5.29 -9.12 9.79
CA LEU A 63 -5.14 -8.65 11.17
C LEU A 63 -4.77 -9.75 12.18
N GLY A 64 -5.08 -11.01 11.86
CA GLY A 64 -4.69 -12.15 12.68
C GLY A 64 -3.44 -12.86 12.15
N ASP A 65 -2.84 -12.38 11.05
CA ASP A 65 -1.80 -13.07 10.27
C ASP A 65 -2.05 -14.58 10.12
N THR A 66 -3.31 -14.97 9.88
CA THR A 66 -3.70 -16.40 9.91
C THR A 66 -3.11 -17.17 8.73
N GLU A 67 -2.81 -16.47 7.63
CA GLU A 67 -2.10 -17.03 6.48
C GLU A 67 -0.57 -16.98 6.62
N GLY A 68 -0.04 -16.37 7.68
CA GLY A 68 1.41 -16.27 7.93
C GLY A 68 2.17 -15.33 6.98
N LYS A 69 1.50 -14.64 6.06
CA LYS A 69 2.13 -13.79 5.03
C LYS A 69 2.96 -12.65 5.65
N ILE A 70 2.54 -12.09 6.79
CA ILE A 70 3.25 -11.00 7.47
C ILE A 70 4.50 -11.54 8.18
N LYS A 71 4.42 -12.73 8.77
CA LYS A 71 5.57 -13.43 9.36
C LYS A 71 6.58 -13.88 8.31
N GLU A 72 6.13 -14.47 7.20
CA GLU A 72 6.99 -14.96 6.12
C GLU A 72 7.74 -13.84 5.39
N SER A 73 7.04 -12.74 5.07
CA SER A 73 7.62 -11.60 4.37
C SER A 73 8.50 -10.72 5.27
N GLY A 74 8.23 -10.75 6.59
CA GLY A 74 8.87 -9.85 7.55
C GLY A 74 8.44 -8.38 7.43
N ARG A 75 7.51 -8.06 6.51
CA ARG A 75 7.04 -6.71 6.22
C ARG A 75 5.61 -6.50 6.68
N TRP A 76 5.27 -5.27 6.99
CA TRP A 76 3.91 -4.89 7.35
C TRP A 76 3.01 -4.71 6.12
N PRO A 77 1.70 -5.00 6.24
CA PRO A 77 0.76 -4.82 5.16
C PRO A 77 0.37 -3.34 4.96
N ILE A 78 0.10 -2.99 3.71
CA ILE A 78 -0.68 -1.81 3.31
C ILE A 78 -1.94 -2.29 2.58
N VAL A 79 -3.09 -1.76 2.98
CA VAL A 79 -4.39 -2.04 2.37
C VAL A 79 -4.82 -0.83 1.57
N VAL A 80 -5.06 -1.04 0.28
CA VAL A 80 -5.58 -0.02 -0.64
C VAL A 80 -7.08 -0.25 -0.81
N ASP A 81 -7.88 0.73 -0.42
CA ASP A 81 -9.33 0.72 -0.55
C ASP A 81 -9.86 2.08 -1.00
N GLU A 82 -10.08 2.20 -2.30
CA GLU A 82 -10.58 3.41 -2.95
C GLU A 82 -11.97 3.84 -2.45
N ALA A 83 -12.75 2.91 -1.86
CA ALA A 83 -14.08 3.19 -1.34
C ALA A 83 -14.09 3.60 0.15
N GLY A 84 -12.94 3.60 0.84
CA GLY A 84 -12.82 3.98 2.27
C GLY A 84 -13.58 3.07 3.26
N ARG A 85 -14.07 1.92 2.81
CA ARG A 85 -14.82 0.92 3.58
C ARG A 85 -13.96 0.25 4.65
N VAL A 86 -12.67 0.07 4.40
CA VAL A 86 -11.72 -0.55 5.34
C VAL A 86 -11.61 0.24 6.61
N MET A 87 -11.45 1.56 6.50
CA MET A 87 -11.31 2.40 7.69
C MET A 87 -12.58 2.36 8.54
N VAL A 88 -13.75 2.45 7.91
CA VAL A 88 -15.05 2.29 8.60
C VAL A 88 -15.16 0.92 9.27
N PHE A 89 -14.72 -0.15 8.58
CA PHE A 89 -14.71 -1.49 9.14
C PHE A 89 -13.79 -1.61 10.36
N LEU A 90 -12.60 -1.01 10.30
CA LEU A 90 -11.60 -1.01 11.39
C LEU A 90 -12.03 -0.14 12.58
N GLN A 91 -12.82 0.91 12.38
CA GLN A 91 -13.39 1.71 13.48
C GLN A 91 -14.34 0.93 14.38
N HIS A 92 -15.00 -0.10 13.84
CA HIS A 92 -15.87 -1.00 14.60
C HIS A 92 -15.11 -2.20 15.18
N ARG A 93 -13.78 -2.23 15.00
CA ARG A 93 -12.88 -3.26 15.53
C ARG A 93 -12.08 -2.67 16.68
N ASP A 94 -11.57 -3.56 17.54
CA ASP A 94 -10.67 -3.18 18.61
C ASP A 94 -9.25 -2.91 18.05
N CYS A 95 -9.12 -1.82 17.31
CA CYS A 95 -7.89 -1.37 16.66
C CYS A 95 -7.54 0.03 17.14
N ASN A 96 -6.24 0.32 17.25
CA ASN A 96 -5.76 1.67 17.48
C ASN A 96 -5.48 2.30 16.11
N SER A 97 -6.23 3.32 15.73
CA SER A 97 -6.06 3.96 14.42
C SER A 97 -5.77 5.45 14.56
N ILE A 98 -4.84 5.94 13.74
CA ILE A 98 -4.50 7.36 13.64
C ILE A 98 -4.60 7.83 12.18
N ASN A 99 -5.06 9.06 11.98
CA ASN A 99 -5.13 9.68 10.66
C ASN A 99 -3.88 10.52 10.37
N ALA A 100 -3.17 10.21 9.28
CA ALA A 100 -1.95 10.91 8.86
C ALA A 100 -2.17 12.39 8.50
N LEU A 101 -3.39 12.79 8.16
CA LEU A 101 -3.74 14.20 7.89
C LEU A 101 -4.20 14.95 9.13
N ASP A 102 -4.53 14.24 10.22
CA ASP A 102 -4.97 14.89 11.46
C ASP A 102 -3.75 15.24 12.32
N SER A 103 -3.54 16.55 12.54
CA SER A 103 -2.45 17.07 13.36
C SER A 103 -2.51 16.64 14.83
N HIS A 104 -3.70 16.38 15.36
CA HIS A 104 -3.87 15.86 16.72
C HIS A 104 -3.41 14.41 16.79
N ASP A 105 -3.83 13.57 15.84
CA ASP A 105 -3.44 12.16 15.79
C ASP A 105 -1.96 11.97 15.48
N MET A 106 -1.39 12.85 14.66
CA MET A 106 0.03 12.90 14.34
C MET A 106 0.89 13.58 15.42
N ALA A 107 0.30 14.00 16.54
CA ALA A 107 1.08 14.50 17.66
C ALA A 107 2.00 13.39 18.20
N PRO A 108 3.29 13.68 18.51
CA PRO A 108 4.24 12.67 18.98
C PRO A 108 3.74 11.85 20.18
N GLU A 109 3.02 12.49 21.13
CA GLU A 109 2.42 11.77 22.27
C GLU A 109 1.32 10.79 21.86
N MET A 110 0.49 11.15 20.88
CA MET A 110 -0.63 10.32 20.44
C MET A 110 -0.11 9.07 19.73
N ILE A 111 0.87 9.24 18.84
CA ILE A 111 1.56 8.12 18.19
C ILE A 111 2.25 7.24 19.25
N ARG A 112 3.00 7.83 20.19
CA ARG A 112 3.72 7.10 21.23
C ARG A 112 2.79 6.26 22.10
N LYS A 113 1.72 6.87 22.64
CA LYS A 113 0.73 6.17 23.48
C LYS A 113 -0.02 5.12 22.67
N GLY A 114 -0.37 5.44 21.42
CA GLY A 114 -1.05 4.53 20.54
C GLY A 114 -0.22 3.27 20.25
N LEU A 115 1.08 3.43 20.00
CA LEU A 115 2.04 2.32 19.84
C LEU A 115 2.19 1.52 21.13
N LEU A 116 2.42 2.18 22.27
CA LEU A 116 2.57 1.52 23.57
C LEU A 116 1.33 0.67 23.91
N GLY A 117 0.14 1.23 23.73
CA GLY A 117 -1.13 0.52 23.92
C GLY A 117 -1.30 -0.64 22.95
N ALA A 118 -1.02 -0.42 21.66
CA ALA A 118 -1.16 -1.47 20.65
C ALA A 118 -0.22 -2.65 20.91
N ILE A 119 1.05 -2.38 21.24
CA ILE A 119 2.05 -3.42 21.54
C ILE A 119 1.67 -4.16 22.83
N ARG A 120 1.32 -3.42 23.90
CA ARG A 120 1.02 -3.99 25.22
C ARG A 120 -0.22 -4.89 25.23
N TYR A 121 -1.23 -4.51 24.47
CA TYR A 121 -2.50 -5.24 24.40
C TYR A 121 -2.61 -6.14 23.16
N GLY A 122 -1.57 -6.19 22.32
CA GLY A 122 -1.58 -6.98 21.08
C GLY A 122 -2.67 -6.53 20.09
N LYS A 123 -3.03 -5.24 20.11
CA LYS A 123 -4.05 -4.68 19.21
C LYS A 123 -3.40 -4.23 17.90
N PRO A 124 -4.12 -4.30 16.77
CA PRO A 124 -3.63 -3.72 15.54
C PRO A 124 -3.45 -2.21 15.67
N PHE A 125 -2.32 -1.70 15.17
CA PHE A 125 -2.06 -0.29 15.03
C PHE A 125 -2.16 0.10 13.55
N VAL A 126 -3.07 1.01 13.25
CA VAL A 126 -3.50 1.38 11.90
C VAL A 126 -3.11 2.83 11.63
N ILE A 127 -2.38 3.06 10.55
CA ILE A 127 -2.16 4.41 10.03
C ILE A 127 -3.03 4.59 8.80
N ASN A 128 -4.00 5.50 8.89
CA ASN A 128 -4.77 5.92 7.75
C ASN A 128 -4.03 7.02 6.99
N LEU A 129 -3.56 6.69 5.79
CA LEU A 129 -2.90 7.62 4.87
C LEU A 129 -3.91 8.40 4.01
N VAL A 130 -5.21 8.07 4.09
CA VAL A 130 -6.28 8.70 3.30
C VAL A 130 -5.89 8.66 1.81
N GLU A 131 -5.83 9.78 1.11
CA GLU A 131 -5.47 9.87 -0.31
C GLU A 131 -3.95 9.80 -0.58
N MET A 132 -3.12 9.57 0.43
CA MET A 132 -1.66 9.50 0.27
C MET A 132 -1.20 8.06 0.05
N GLY A 133 -0.31 7.86 -0.93
CA GLY A 133 0.27 6.56 -1.28
C GLY A 133 1.69 6.33 -0.76
N ASP A 134 2.22 7.26 0.05
CA ASP A 134 3.58 7.19 0.56
C ASP A 134 3.60 7.06 2.09
N ILE A 135 4.23 6.00 2.60
CA ILE A 135 4.40 5.79 4.04
C ILE A 135 5.47 6.71 4.64
N GLY A 136 6.35 7.30 3.80
CA GLY A 136 7.42 8.20 4.25
C GLY A 136 6.89 9.49 4.90
N ILE A 137 5.65 9.88 4.61
CA ILE A 137 5.04 11.11 5.16
C ILE A 137 4.93 11.12 6.69
N VAL A 138 4.85 9.94 7.33
CA VAL A 138 4.73 9.81 8.78
C VAL A 138 6.08 9.58 9.45
N GLU A 139 7.15 9.38 8.67
CA GLU A 139 8.48 9.03 9.17
C GLU A 139 9.01 10.10 10.14
N ASP A 140 8.93 11.37 9.75
CA ASP A 140 9.39 12.50 10.58
C ASP A 140 8.67 12.52 11.93
N ARG A 141 7.34 12.29 11.95
CA ARG A 141 6.53 12.31 13.17
C ARG A 141 6.87 11.18 14.13
N PHE A 142 7.20 10.01 13.61
CA PHE A 142 7.70 8.91 14.42
C PHE A 142 9.09 9.21 14.96
N ASN A 143 9.96 9.77 14.12
CA ASN A 143 11.34 10.06 14.48
C ASN A 143 11.49 11.23 15.47
N GLU A 144 10.47 12.11 15.59
CA GLU A 144 10.37 13.11 16.66
C GLU A 144 10.25 12.49 18.06
N ILE A 145 9.68 11.28 18.19
CA ILE A 145 9.51 10.59 19.47
C ILE A 145 10.83 9.97 19.91
N MET A 146 11.48 9.26 18.98
CA MET A 146 12.76 8.61 19.16
C MET A 146 13.45 8.53 17.80
N PRO A 147 14.77 8.78 17.72
CA PRO A 147 15.51 8.63 16.48
C PRO A 147 15.31 7.23 15.89
N ASP A 148 15.02 7.19 14.58
CA ASP A 148 14.84 5.94 13.80
C ASP A 148 13.64 5.08 14.22
N LEU A 149 12.69 5.62 15.01
CA LEU A 149 11.53 4.87 15.50
C LEU A 149 10.71 4.26 14.35
N PHE A 150 10.53 4.99 13.25
CA PHE A 150 9.75 4.48 12.12
C PHE A 150 10.36 3.20 11.54
N ASN A 151 11.69 3.17 11.36
CA ASN A 151 12.39 2.00 10.85
C ASN A 151 12.44 0.87 11.90
N LEU A 152 12.50 1.19 13.19
CA LEU A 152 12.37 0.20 14.27
C LEU A 152 11.00 -0.49 14.27
N VAL A 153 9.94 0.27 14.01
CA VAL A 153 8.58 -0.28 13.83
C VAL A 153 8.53 -1.14 12.57
N LEU A 154 9.01 -0.64 11.43
CA LEU A 154 8.99 -1.38 10.16
C LEU A 154 9.80 -2.69 10.20
N SER A 155 10.94 -2.69 10.91
CA SER A 155 11.79 -3.86 11.11
C SER A 155 11.33 -4.80 12.23
N LYS A 156 10.21 -4.49 12.90
CA LYS A 156 9.65 -5.22 14.05
C LYS A 156 10.52 -5.24 15.30
N LYS A 157 11.67 -4.54 15.30
CA LYS A 157 12.55 -4.37 16.46
C LYS A 157 11.88 -3.64 17.62
N ILE A 158 10.79 -2.91 17.35
CA ILE A 158 9.98 -2.27 18.38
C ILE A 158 9.35 -3.27 19.38
N LEU A 159 9.29 -4.56 19.01
CA LEU A 159 8.83 -5.65 19.87
C LEU A 159 9.90 -6.15 20.84
N GLU A 160 11.15 -5.72 20.69
CA GLU A 160 12.21 -6.01 21.67
C GLU A 160 11.97 -5.19 22.94
N GLU A 161 12.07 -5.83 24.10
CA GLU A 161 11.82 -5.22 25.42
C GLU A 161 12.66 -3.95 25.63
N ASP A 162 13.93 -3.98 25.26
CA ASP A 162 14.85 -2.84 25.38
C ASP A 162 14.40 -1.62 24.56
N VAL A 163 13.78 -1.84 23.40
CA VAL A 163 13.30 -0.77 22.53
C VAL A 163 11.94 -0.25 23.02
N TYR A 164 11.06 -1.17 23.42
CA TYR A 164 9.77 -0.84 24.02
C TYR A 164 9.93 0.04 25.26
N MET A 165 10.84 -0.33 26.18
CA MET A 165 11.06 0.41 27.43
C MET A 165 11.58 1.83 27.21
N LYS A 166 12.24 2.12 26.07
CA LYS A 166 12.65 3.48 25.72
C LYS A 166 11.49 4.39 25.33
N LEU A 167 10.33 3.83 24.95
CA LEU A 167 9.11 4.60 24.68
C LEU A 167 8.32 4.93 25.95
N VAL A 168 8.52 4.14 27.01
CA VAL A 168 7.83 4.27 28.29
C VAL A 168 8.43 5.46 29.05
N ARG A 169 7.56 6.35 29.52
CA ARG A 169 7.95 7.53 30.30
C ARG A 169 7.66 7.33 31.78
N PRO A 170 8.34 8.08 32.67
CA PRO A 170 8.13 7.95 34.12
C PRO A 170 6.68 8.19 34.57
N ASN A 171 5.96 9.08 33.87
CA ASN A 171 4.58 9.46 34.17
C ASN A 171 3.52 8.58 33.51
N ASP A 172 3.92 7.57 32.71
CA ASP A 172 2.94 6.63 32.15
C ASP A 172 2.48 5.63 33.21
N ASP A 173 1.33 5.00 32.94
CA ASP A 173 0.72 4.01 33.82
C ASP A 173 1.67 2.82 34.08
N GLU A 174 1.59 2.25 35.29
CA GLU A 174 2.39 1.08 35.69
C GLU A 174 2.20 -0.12 34.74
N ASP A 175 1.04 -0.21 34.09
CA ASP A 175 0.73 -1.25 33.10
C ASP A 175 1.69 -1.26 31.89
N TYR A 176 2.27 -0.11 31.54
CA TYR A 176 3.27 0.02 30.47
C TYR A 176 4.70 -0.24 30.95
N LYS A 177 4.96 -0.22 32.26
CA LYS A 177 6.29 -0.47 32.85
C LYS A 177 6.58 -1.97 33.01
N CYS A 178 5.57 -2.82 32.84
CA CYS A 178 5.71 -4.27 32.90
C CYS A 178 5.69 -4.87 31.47
N PRO A 179 6.77 -5.53 31.03
CA PRO A 179 6.86 -6.17 29.72
C PRO A 179 6.15 -7.52 29.71
N PHE A 180 4.81 -7.53 29.80
CA PHE A 180 4.07 -8.78 29.66
C PHE A 180 3.74 -9.06 28.20
N GLY A 181 4.34 -10.11 27.63
CA GLY A 181 3.94 -10.72 26.36
C GLY A 181 4.04 -9.80 25.14
N VAL A 182 5.17 -9.12 24.98
CA VAL A 182 5.43 -8.04 24.00
C VAL A 182 5.00 -8.43 22.57
N GLY A 183 3.73 -8.17 22.26
CA GLY A 183 3.19 -8.09 20.91
C GLY A 183 3.17 -9.36 20.03
N GLU A 184 3.01 -10.58 20.57
CA GLU A 184 2.85 -11.77 19.68
C GLU A 184 1.69 -11.62 18.68
N ALA A 185 0.66 -10.85 19.04
CA ALA A 185 -0.48 -10.50 18.19
C ALA A 185 -0.45 -9.06 17.64
N PHE A 186 0.59 -8.28 17.95
CA PHE A 186 0.70 -6.91 17.45
C PHE A 186 0.87 -6.91 15.93
N ILE A 187 0.00 -6.17 15.26
CA ILE A 187 0.10 -5.94 13.82
C ILE A 187 0.11 -4.44 13.57
N PHE A 188 1.11 -4.00 12.82
CA PHE A 188 1.15 -2.65 12.29
C PHE A 188 0.69 -2.68 10.83
N LEU A 189 -0.22 -1.79 10.45
CA LEU A 189 -0.74 -1.74 9.07
C LEU A 189 -1.02 -0.33 8.60
N PHE A 190 -0.95 -0.16 7.30
CA PHE A 190 -1.32 1.08 6.63
C PHE A 190 -2.62 0.89 5.86
N VAL A 191 -3.45 1.93 5.82
CA VAL A 191 -4.62 2.00 4.94
C VAL A 191 -4.47 3.21 4.05
N SER A 192 -4.73 3.07 2.76
CA SER A 192 -4.74 4.16 1.81
C SER A 192 -5.95 4.02 0.89
N GLU A 193 -6.54 5.15 0.51
CA GLU A 193 -7.57 5.24 -0.51
C GLU A 193 -6.93 5.45 -1.90
N ASN A 194 -5.61 5.70 -1.96
CA ASN A 194 -4.88 5.94 -3.19
C ASN A 194 -4.45 4.63 -3.88
N GLN A 195 -4.89 4.45 -5.12
CA GLN A 195 -4.51 3.29 -5.93
C GLN A 195 -3.00 3.25 -6.24
N GLU A 196 -2.38 4.42 -6.38
CA GLU A 196 -0.98 4.59 -6.73
C GLU A 196 -0.11 4.76 -5.49
N LEU A 197 0.55 3.67 -5.11
CA LEU A 197 1.56 3.69 -4.04
C LEU A 197 2.93 4.10 -4.57
N SER A 198 3.68 4.85 -3.75
CA SER A 198 5.07 5.21 -4.04
C SER A 198 5.94 3.96 -4.18
N GLU A 199 7.02 4.01 -4.98
CA GLU A 199 7.95 2.89 -5.12
C GLU A 199 8.58 2.50 -3.78
N THR A 200 8.81 3.49 -2.90
CA THR A 200 9.30 3.30 -1.54
C THR A 200 8.32 2.48 -0.70
N THR A 201 7.03 2.82 -0.74
CA THR A 201 5.97 2.08 -0.04
C THR A 201 5.90 0.65 -0.53
N LYS A 202 5.85 0.45 -1.85
CA LYS A 202 5.82 -0.88 -2.47
C LYS A 202 7.03 -1.70 -2.00
N GLY A 203 8.23 -1.12 -2.06
CA GLY A 203 9.47 -1.77 -1.66
C GLY A 203 9.53 -2.21 -0.19
N ARG A 204 8.74 -1.61 0.70
CA ARG A 204 8.80 -1.83 2.16
C ARG A 204 7.57 -2.55 2.74
N THR A 205 6.50 -2.73 1.98
CA THR A 205 5.22 -3.27 2.48
C THR A 205 4.70 -4.45 1.65
N ILE A 206 3.72 -5.16 2.20
CA ILE A 206 2.92 -6.16 1.46
C ILE A 206 1.63 -5.47 1.01
N ILE A 207 1.31 -5.52 -0.27
CA ILE A 207 0.19 -4.76 -0.83
C ILE A 207 -1.05 -5.64 -0.87
N TYR A 208 -2.12 -5.17 -0.25
CA TYR A 208 -3.46 -5.75 -0.34
C TYR A 208 -4.40 -4.75 -1.01
N ARG A 209 -5.14 -5.16 -2.02
CA ARG A 209 -6.15 -4.32 -2.68
C ARG A 209 -7.54 -4.86 -2.39
N ILE A 210 -8.47 -3.98 -2.02
CA ILE A 210 -9.86 -4.37 -1.79
C ILE A 210 -10.60 -4.37 -3.13
N ALA A 211 -11.15 -5.54 -3.47
CA ALA A 211 -12.05 -5.73 -4.62
C ALA A 211 -13.54 -5.52 -4.26
#